data_AF-A0A7V4UMN0-F1
#
_entry.id   AF-A0A7V4UMN0-F1
#
_cell.length_a   1.000
_cell.length_b   1.000
_cell.length_c   1.000
_cell.angle_alpha   90.00
_cell.angle_beta   90.00
_cell.angle_gamma   90.00
#
_symmetry.space_group_name_H-M   'P 1'
#
loop_
_entity.id
_entity.type
_entity.pdbx_description
1 polymer ?
#
loop_
_entity_poly.entity_id
_entity_poly.type
_entity_poly.pdbx_seq_one_letter_code
_entity_poly.pdbx_strand_id
1 'polypeptide(L)' 'MGEKEKKYKEWLVQRDKEIGFLCLVKLVCDDCGMRWVQNVRQTLPPCPECGSDEVFEYDTLQVG' A
#
# COMPACT_ATOMS: atom_id res chain seq x y z
N MET A 1 -10.54 17.17 0.32
CA MET A 1 -9.74 15.94 0.52
C MET A 1 -10.71 14.79 0.50
N GLY A 2 -10.60 13.92 -0.50
CA GLY A 2 -11.47 12.75 -0.64
C GLY A 2 -11.20 11.71 0.44
N GLU A 3 -12.18 10.85 0.72
CA GLU A 3 -12.08 9.79 1.73
C GLU A 3 -10.89 8.85 1.49
N LYS A 4 -10.65 8.48 0.23
CA LYS A 4 -9.48 7.68 -0.19
C LYS A 4 -8.14 8.32 0.15
N GLU A 5 -8.00 9.64 -0.08
CA GLU A 5 -6.77 10.37 0.22
C GLU A 5 -6.51 10.42 1.73
N LYS A 6 -7.58 10.54 2.52
CA LYS A 6 -7.50 10.53 3.98
C LYS A 6 -7.01 9.17 4.48
N LYS A 7 -7.65 8.06 4.04
CA LYS A 7 -7.21 6.70 4.40
C LYS A 7 -5.75 6.44 4.02
N TYR A 8 -5.35 6.83 2.82
CA TYR A 8 -3.96 6.63 2.36
C TYR A 8 -2.95 7.41 3.21
N LYS A 9 -3.29 8.65 3.61
CA LYS A 9 -2.46 9.45 4.52
C LYS A 9 -2.38 8.86 5.92
N GLU A 10 -3.48 8.33 6.45
CA GLU A 10 -3.50 7.65 7.74
C GLU A 10 -2.61 6.40 7.71
N TRP A 11 -2.67 5.63 6.62
CA TRP A 11 -1.77 4.50 6.42
C TRP A 11 -0.30 4.93 6.36
N LEU A 12 0.05 6.02 5.66
CA LEU A 12 1.43 6.51 5.63
C LEU A 12 1.96 6.85 7.04
N VAL A 13 1.14 7.53 7.85
CA VAL A 13 1.48 7.86 9.24
C VAL A 13 1.64 6.60 10.10
N GLN A 14 0.84 5.57 9.86
CA GLN A 14 0.95 4.29 10.55
C GLN A 14 2.21 3.54 10.13
N ARG A 15 2.46 3.39 8.83
CA ARG A 15 3.65 2.73 8.27
C ARG A 15 4.94 3.36 8.81
N ASP A 16 5.00 4.69 8.95
CA ASP A 16 6.19 5.36 9.46
C ASP A 16 6.46 5.10 10.95
N LYS A 17 5.45 4.59 11.69
CA LYS A 17 5.59 4.12 13.08
C LYS A 17 5.93 2.63 13.16
N GLU A 18 5.83 1.88 12.05
CA GLU A 18 6.13 0.45 12.04
C GLU A 18 7.64 0.21 12.11
N ILE A 19 8.03 -0.72 12.98
CA ILE A 19 9.42 -1.17 13.12
C ILE A 19 9.66 -2.30 12.10
N GLY A 20 10.84 -2.34 11.50
CA GLY A 20 11.22 -3.39 10.54
C GLY A 20 11.99 -2.85 9.34
N PHE A 21 12.14 -3.68 8.32
CA PHE A 21 12.70 -3.27 7.03
C PHE A 21 11.59 -2.79 6.09
N LEU A 22 11.96 -1.90 5.17
CA LEU A 22 11.07 -1.40 4.12
C LEU A 22 11.20 -2.33 2.91
N CYS A 23 10.09 -2.91 2.46
CA CYS A 23 10.02 -3.74 1.26
C CYS A 23 9.42 -2.93 0.12
N LEU A 24 10.05 -3.00 -1.06
CA LEU A 24 9.42 -2.52 -2.28
C LEU A 24 8.62 -3.68 -2.88
N VAL A 25 7.29 -3.56 -2.93
CA VAL A 25 6.40 -4.65 -3.39
C VAL A 25 5.50 -4.18 -4.52
N LYS A 26 5.04 -5.13 -5.35
CA LYS A 26 4.01 -4.90 -6.35
C LYS A 26 2.65 -5.29 -5.79
N LEU A 27 1.71 -4.36 -5.88
CA LEU A 27 0.36 -4.48 -5.33
C LEU A 27 -0.69 -4.47 -6.44
N VAL A 28 -1.79 -5.15 -6.19
CA VAL A 28 -3.00 -5.13 -7.01
C VAL A 28 -4.22 -4.92 -6.12
N CYS A 29 -5.15 -4.09 -6.56
CA CYS A 29 -6.47 -3.95 -5.92
C CYS A 29 -7.46 -4.91 -6.58
N ASP A 30 -8.18 -5.68 -5.78
CA ASP A 30 -9.18 -6.63 -6.27
C ASP A 30 -10.43 -5.92 -6.82
N ASP A 31 -10.86 -4.84 -6.18
CA ASP A 31 -12.08 -4.12 -6.55
C ASP A 31 -11.98 -3.36 -7.89
N CYS A 32 -10.84 -2.73 -8.17
CA CYS A 32 -10.68 -1.88 -9.37
C CYS A 32 -9.59 -2.34 -10.33
N GLY A 33 -8.82 -3.38 -9.98
CA GLY A 33 -7.74 -3.92 -10.81
C GLY A 33 -6.51 -3.03 -10.93
N MET A 34 -6.45 -1.90 -10.21
CA MET A 34 -5.27 -1.02 -10.22
C MET A 34 -4.04 -1.80 -9.74
N ARG A 35 -2.92 -1.62 -10.44
CA ARG A 35 -1.61 -2.17 -10.07
C ARG A 35 -0.62 -1.05 -9.83
N TRP A 36 0.16 -1.15 -8.76
CA TRP A 36 1.20 -0.17 -8.45
C TRP A 36 2.34 -0.80 -7.65
N VAL A 37 3.42 -0.05 -7.51
CA VAL A 37 4.58 -0.42 -6.69
C VAL A 37 4.58 0.48 -5.46
N GLN A 38 4.80 -0.09 -4.28
CA GLN A 38 4.82 0.68 -3.04
C GLN A 38 5.85 0.13 -2.05
N ASN A 39 6.41 1.05 -1.27
CA ASN A 39 7.21 0.71 -0.10
C ASN A 39 6.28 0.44 1.09
N VAL A 40 6.29 -0.80 1.57
CA VAL A 40 5.52 -1.30 2.72
C VAL A 40 6.46 -1.82 3.81
N ARG A 41 5.96 -1.91 5.04
CA ARG A 41 6.68 -2.58 6.14
C ARG A 41 5.85 -3.79 6.57
N GLN A 42 4.91 -3.61 7.49
CA GLN A 42 4.05 -4.66 8.01
C GLN A 42 2.64 -4.61 7.41
N THR A 43 2.12 -3.41 7.13
CA THR A 43 0.77 -3.24 6.58
C THR A 43 0.78 -2.83 5.11
N LEU A 44 -0.25 -3.26 4.38
CA LEU A 44 -0.50 -2.84 3.00
C LEU A 44 -1.34 -1.56 2.97
N PRO A 45 -1.11 -0.67 1.99
CA PRO A 45 -1.91 0.53 1.82
C PRO A 45 -3.30 0.21 1.26
N PRO A 46 -4.29 1.09 1.47
CA PRO A 46 -5.50 1.08 0.66
C PRO A 46 -5.17 1.43 -0.80
N CYS A 47 -6.06 1.03 -1.72
CA CYS A 47 -5.92 1.36 -3.13
C CYS A 47 -5.93 2.89 -3.35
N PRO A 48 -4.93 3.47 -4.03
CA PRO A 48 -4.90 4.91 -4.24
C PRO A 48 -5.96 5.40 -5.25
N GLU A 49 -6.49 4.52 -6.10
CA GLU A 49 -7.52 4.87 -7.07
C GLU A 49 -8.93 4.85 -6.47
N CYS A 50 -9.37 3.72 -5.90
CA CYS A 50 -10.74 3.55 -5.39
C CYS A 50 -10.86 3.65 -3.85
N GLY A 51 -9.76 3.60 -3.09
CA GLY A 51 -9.77 3.64 -1.63
C GLY A 51 -10.16 2.34 -0.93
N SER A 52 -10.26 1.23 -1.68
CA SER A 52 -10.53 -0.11 -1.14
C SER A 52 -9.36 -0.63 -0.31
N ASP A 53 -9.66 -1.44 0.70
CA ASP A 53 -8.69 -2.14 1.54
C ASP A 53 -8.37 -3.56 1.01
N GLU A 54 -9.06 -4.01 -0.06
CA GLU A 54 -8.82 -5.29 -0.75
C GLU A 54 -7.61 -5.16 -1.69
N VAL A 55 -6.42 -5.16 -1.09
CA VAL A 55 -5.13 -5.00 -1.76
C VAL A 55 -4.23 -6.18 -1.45
N PHE A 56 -3.65 -6.76 -2.51
CA PHE A 56 -2.80 -7.94 -2.42
C PHE A 56 -1.41 -7.67 -2.98
N GLU A 57 -0.40 -8.16 -2.29
CA GLU A 57 0.94 -8.31 -2.83
C GLU A 57 0.99 -9.51 -3.78
N TYR A 58 1.54 -9.32 -4.98
CA TYR A 58 1.77 -10.41 -5.93
C TYR A 58 3.25 -10.61 -6.30
N ASP A 59 4.14 -9.70 -5.88
CA ASP A 59 5.58 -9.78 -6.13
C ASP A 59 6.35 -8.87 -5.15
N THR A 60 7.51 -9.32 -4.65
CA THR A 60 8.44 -8.50 -3.86
C THR A 60 9.67 -8.18 -4.70
N LEU A 61 10.01 -6.90 -4.83
CA LEU A 61 11.23 -6.45 -5.49
C LEU A 61 12.39 -6.43 -4.50
N GLN A 62 13.34 -7.35 -4.66
CA GLN A 62 14.63 -7.26 -3.97
C GLN A 62 15.48 -6.16 -4.61
N VAL A 63 15.84 -5.15 -3.83
CA VAL A 63 16.86 -4.17 -4.20
C VAL A 63 18.18 -4.64 -3.60
N GLY A 64 19.02 -5.25 -4.42
CA GLY A 64 20.38 -5.70 -4.07
C GLY A 64 21.43 -4.62 -4.25
#